data_AF-A0A839RUJ6-F1
#
_entry.id   AF-A0A839RUJ6-F1
#
_cell.length_a   1.000
_cell.length_b   1.000
_cell.length_c   1.000
_cell.angle_alpha   90.00
_cell.angle_beta   90.00
_cell.angle_gamma   90.00
#
_symmetry.space_group_name_H-M   'P 1'
#
loop_
_entity.id
_entity.type
_entity.pdbx_description
1 polymer ?
#
loop_
_entity_poly.entity_id
_entity_poly.type
_entity_poly.pdbx_seq_one_letter_code
_entity_poly.pdbx_strand_id
1 'polypeptide(L)'
;MVAIKVSDVVSPRHVQSFAYRDAISTTRLRTETYGGWIAINFGDSGSTTRRGDITSFLPIESNTINTYEDSAQILGFTVSAAPSSVADDDDEANVAALADATLLLRPQAFAGIAGSPLCLVFKARIGVHKGIVSAITYQVTVQSRIGESKDGTLPRIQLRSAQIPR
;
A
#
# COMPACT_ATOMS: atom_id res chain seq x y z
N MET A 1 -0.74 15.05 -7.81
CA MET A 1 -0.80 14.07 -6.71
C MET A 1 -2.21 13.51 -6.64
N VAL A 2 -2.35 12.18 -6.75
CA VAL A 2 -3.61 11.44 -6.65
C VAL A 2 -3.66 10.75 -5.28
N ALA A 3 -4.55 11.23 -4.41
CA ALA A 3 -4.78 10.62 -3.11
C ALA A 3 -5.89 9.58 -3.24
N ILE A 4 -5.56 8.32 -2.94
CA ILE A 4 -6.45 7.19 -3.12
C ILE A 4 -7.12 6.82 -1.80
N LYS A 5 -8.41 6.50 -1.86
CA LYS A 5 -9.17 6.03 -0.70
C LYS A 5 -8.86 4.56 -0.44
N VAL A 6 -9.03 4.12 0.81
CA VAL A 6 -8.93 2.69 1.15
C VAL A 6 -9.90 1.84 0.32
N SER A 7 -11.09 2.38 0.04
CA SER A 7 -12.13 1.73 -0.78
C SER A 7 -11.73 1.50 -2.24
N ASP A 8 -10.74 2.23 -2.73
CA ASP A 8 -10.28 2.14 -4.12
C ASP A 8 -9.25 0.99 -4.28
N VAL A 9 -8.85 0.35 -3.17
CA VAL A 9 -8.08 -0.88 -3.20
C VAL A 9 -9.03 -2.07 -3.39
N VAL A 10 -9.00 -2.62 -4.58
CA VAL A 10 -9.81 -3.75 -5.01
C VAL A 10 -9.11 -5.06 -4.62
N SER A 11 -9.90 -5.99 -4.10
CA SER A 11 -9.49 -7.34 -3.71
C SER A 11 -8.24 -7.38 -2.81
N PRO A 12 -8.24 -6.69 -1.65
CA PRO A 12 -7.13 -6.77 -0.71
C PRO A 12 -6.89 -8.22 -0.29
N ARG A 13 -5.62 -8.61 -0.31
CA ARG A 13 -5.11 -9.89 0.19
C ARG A 13 -4.10 -9.59 1.28
N HIS A 14 -4.24 -10.27 2.40
CA HIS A 14 -3.31 -10.17 3.50
C HIS A 14 -3.02 -11.55 4.07
N VAL A 15 -1.74 -11.86 4.19
CA VAL A 15 -1.24 -13.09 4.79
C VAL A 15 -0.24 -12.72 5.87
N GLN A 16 -0.40 -13.30 7.05
CA GLN A 16 0.55 -13.19 8.13
C GLN A 16 1.23 -14.54 8.36
N SER A 17 2.53 -14.51 8.55
CA SER A 17 3.33 -15.69 8.90
C SER A 17 4.30 -15.34 10.02
N PHE A 18 4.65 -16.35 10.80
CA PHE A 18 5.50 -16.20 11.97
C PHE A 18 6.72 -17.11 11.82
N ALA A 19 7.89 -16.56 12.11
CA ALA A 19 9.14 -17.30 12.11
C ALA A 19 9.92 -17.02 13.38
N TYR A 20 10.70 -18.00 13.84
CA TYR A 20 11.70 -17.79 14.88
C TYR A 20 13.00 -17.36 14.21
N ARG A 21 13.65 -16.32 14.75
CA ARG A 21 14.89 -15.80 14.18
C ARG A 21 16.07 -16.78 14.36
N ASP A 22 16.05 -17.58 15.41
CA ASP A 22 17.06 -18.59 15.74
C ASP A 22 16.45 -19.61 16.74
N ALA A 23 16.97 -20.84 16.78
CA ALA A 23 16.60 -21.90 17.72
C ALA A 23 16.87 -21.52 19.18
N ILE A 24 17.78 -20.56 19.41
CA ILE A 24 18.19 -20.08 20.73
C ILE A 24 17.45 -18.77 21.10
N SER A 25 17.02 -17.97 20.12
CA SER A 25 16.36 -16.70 20.39
C SER A 25 14.85 -16.89 20.56
N THR A 26 14.28 -16.33 21.63
CA THR A 26 12.82 -16.20 21.80
C THR A 26 12.22 -15.12 20.90
N THR A 27 13.04 -14.42 20.11
CA THR A 27 12.59 -13.34 19.22
C THR A 27 11.79 -13.93 18.05
N ARG A 28 10.48 -13.72 18.08
CA ARG A 28 9.58 -14.04 16.98
C ARG A 28 9.56 -12.90 15.97
N LEU A 29 9.70 -13.26 14.70
CA LEU A 29 9.50 -12.39 13.56
C LEU A 29 8.11 -12.63 13.01
N ARG A 30 7.45 -11.54 12.64
CA ARG A 30 6.20 -11.57 11.86
C ARG A 30 6.51 -11.04 10.47
N THR A 31 6.07 -11.79 9.47
CA THR A 31 6.12 -11.38 8.08
C THR A 31 4.69 -11.22 7.58
N GLU A 32 4.37 -10.04 7.08
CA GLU A 32 3.05 -9.68 6.57
C GLU A 32 3.18 -9.44 5.08
N THR A 33 2.37 -10.12 4.27
CA THR A 33 2.29 -9.86 2.83
C THR A 33 0.94 -9.25 2.51
N TYR A 34 0.97 -8.06 1.92
CA TYR A 34 -0.17 -7.33 1.41
C TYR A 34 -0.15 -7.43 -0.11
N GLY A 35 -1.29 -7.69 -0.72
CA GLY A 35 -1.45 -7.68 -2.16
C GLY A 35 -2.81 -7.11 -2.54
N GLY A 36 -2.91 -6.55 -3.74
CA GLY A 36 -4.15 -5.95 -4.18
C GLY A 36 -3.97 -5.09 -5.42
N TRP A 37 -5.07 -4.47 -5.82
CA TRP A 37 -5.16 -3.64 -7.02
C TRP A 37 -5.64 -2.26 -6.59
N ILE A 38 -4.94 -1.20 -6.95
CA ILE A 38 -5.33 0.19 -6.64
C ILE A 38 -5.98 0.77 -7.88
N ALA A 39 -7.28 1.07 -7.81
CA ALA A 39 -8.00 1.75 -8.88
C ALA A 39 -7.62 3.24 -8.90
N ILE A 40 -7.14 3.76 -10.03
CA ILE A 40 -6.61 5.13 -10.12
C ILE A 40 -7.12 5.94 -11.33
N ASN A 41 -7.56 5.29 -12.42
CA ASN A 41 -7.94 5.92 -13.69
C ASN A 41 -7.05 7.15 -14.02
N PHE A 42 -5.75 6.91 -14.19
CA PHE A 42 -4.73 7.94 -14.35
C PHE A 42 -4.23 7.98 -15.80
N GLY A 43 -4.32 9.15 -16.43
CA GLY A 43 -3.85 9.34 -17.79
C GLY A 43 -4.77 10.27 -18.57
N ASP A 44 -4.65 10.21 -19.88
CA ASP A 44 -5.47 10.91 -20.88
C ASP A 44 -5.24 10.24 -22.22
N SER A 45 -6.25 10.21 -23.09
CA SER A 45 -6.12 9.69 -24.45
C SER A 45 -5.36 10.64 -25.37
N GLY A 46 -5.23 11.93 -25.00
CA GLY A 46 -4.47 12.90 -25.79
C GLY A 46 -2.97 12.61 -25.90
N SER A 47 -2.30 13.26 -26.88
CA SER A 47 -0.87 13.07 -27.23
C SER A 47 0.16 13.57 -26.19
N THR A 48 -0.18 13.62 -24.91
CA THR A 48 0.68 14.17 -23.85
C THR A 48 1.16 13.10 -22.87
N THR A 49 2.37 13.27 -22.35
CA THR A 49 2.87 12.45 -21.24
C THR A 49 2.39 13.03 -19.91
N ARG A 50 1.65 12.23 -19.14
CA ARG A 50 1.24 12.56 -17.78
C ARG A 50 2.11 11.85 -16.77
N ARG A 51 2.47 12.57 -15.69
CA ARG A 51 3.22 12.02 -14.55
C ARG A 51 2.48 12.37 -13.27
N GLY A 52 2.47 11.44 -12.33
CA GLY A 52 1.75 11.63 -11.08
C GLY A 52 2.29 10.77 -9.95
N ASP A 53 2.17 11.29 -8.74
CA ASP A 53 2.36 10.51 -7.52
C ASP A 53 1.02 9.97 -7.04
N ILE A 54 1.03 8.72 -6.61
CA ILE A 54 -0.09 7.97 -6.07
C ILE A 54 0.23 7.68 -4.62
N THR A 55 -0.76 7.84 -3.75
CA THR A 55 -0.60 7.57 -2.33
C THR A 55 -1.84 6.84 -1.82
N SER A 56 -1.63 5.68 -1.20
CA SER A 56 -2.70 4.81 -0.69
C SER A 56 -2.29 4.13 0.63
N PHE A 57 -3.28 3.57 1.33
CA PHE A 57 -3.05 2.67 2.45
C PHE A 57 -2.95 1.23 1.97
N LEU A 58 -2.50 0.33 2.84
CA LEU A 58 -2.49 -1.13 2.60
C LEU A 58 -3.60 -1.81 3.42
N PRO A 59 -4.81 -1.99 2.86
CA PRO A 59 -5.87 -2.69 3.56
C PRO A 59 -5.60 -4.20 3.68
N ILE A 60 -6.05 -4.76 4.79
CA ILE A 60 -6.06 -6.22 5.02
C ILE A 60 -7.37 -6.87 4.55
N GLU A 61 -8.44 -6.08 4.55
CA GLU A 61 -9.77 -6.35 4.02
C GLU A 61 -10.42 -5.01 3.68
N SER A 62 -11.62 -5.02 3.08
CA SER A 62 -12.32 -3.79 2.72
C SER A 62 -12.42 -2.85 3.93
N ASN A 63 -11.89 -1.64 3.76
CA ASN A 63 -11.92 -0.57 4.77
C ASN A 63 -11.16 -0.83 6.07
N THR A 64 -10.37 -1.89 6.20
CA THR A 64 -9.61 -2.16 7.44
C THR A 64 -8.11 -2.12 7.17
N ILE A 65 -7.35 -1.43 8.02
CA ILE A 65 -5.88 -1.37 7.96
C ILE A 65 -5.26 -1.85 9.28
N ASN A 66 -4.03 -2.36 9.20
CA ASN A 66 -3.21 -2.58 10.39
C ASN A 66 -2.59 -1.26 10.87
N THR A 67 -2.43 -1.14 12.18
CA THR A 67 -1.62 -0.10 12.80
C THR A 67 -0.42 -0.71 13.53
N TYR A 68 0.59 0.13 13.73
CA TYR A 68 1.83 -0.24 14.39
C TYR A 68 1.98 0.63 15.64
N GLU A 69 2.48 0.03 16.71
CA GLU A 69 2.70 0.72 17.97
C GLU A 69 4.03 1.49 17.94
N ASP A 70 5.06 0.90 17.33
CA ASP A 70 6.39 1.46 17.26
C ASP A 70 7.06 1.15 15.91
N SER A 71 7.66 2.19 15.31
CA SER A 71 8.48 2.08 14.11
C SER A 71 9.72 1.18 14.28
N ALA A 72 10.28 1.10 15.49
CA ALA A 72 11.45 0.26 15.77
C ALA A 72 11.15 -1.24 15.65
N GLN A 73 9.87 -1.63 15.62
CA GLN A 73 9.46 -3.01 15.35
C GLN A 73 9.61 -3.38 13.88
N ILE A 74 9.58 -2.43 12.94
CA ILE A 74 9.73 -2.71 11.52
C ILE A 74 11.21 -2.92 11.18
N LEU A 75 11.53 -4.11 10.67
CA LEU A 75 12.88 -4.47 10.24
C LEU A 75 13.14 -4.09 8.79
N GLY A 76 12.10 -4.10 7.96
CA GLY A 76 12.20 -3.75 6.57
C GLY A 76 10.90 -4.04 5.81
N PHE A 77 10.87 -3.55 4.58
CA PHE A 77 9.80 -3.82 3.64
C PHE A 77 10.36 -4.04 2.24
N THR A 78 9.66 -4.85 1.46
CA THR A 78 9.88 -4.99 0.01
C THR A 78 8.60 -4.64 -0.70
N VAL A 79 8.71 -3.88 -1.79
CA VAL A 79 7.58 -3.40 -2.58
C VAL A 79 7.79 -3.84 -4.02
N SER A 80 6.79 -4.50 -4.58
CA SER A 80 6.65 -4.75 -6.02
C SER A 80 5.34 -4.13 -6.48
N ALA A 81 5.36 -3.34 -7.54
CA ALA A 81 4.16 -2.76 -8.10
C ALA A 81 4.31 -2.56 -9.61
N ALA A 82 3.20 -2.70 -10.35
CA ALA A 82 3.17 -2.57 -11.79
C ALA A 82 1.83 -2.02 -12.30
N PRO A 83 1.81 -1.24 -13.40
CA PRO A 83 0.58 -0.94 -14.11
C PRO A 83 -0.07 -2.24 -14.61
N SER A 84 -1.39 -2.37 -14.50
CA SER A 84 -2.10 -3.64 -14.78
C SER A 84 -3.24 -3.56 -15.78
N SER A 85 -3.72 -2.36 -16.09
CA SER A 85 -4.76 -2.12 -17.11
C SER A 85 -4.45 -0.80 -17.79
N VAL A 86 -4.07 -0.84 -19.06
CA VAL A 86 -3.82 0.33 -19.91
C VAL A 86 -4.86 0.30 -21.03
N ALA A 87 -5.67 1.36 -21.12
CA ALA A 87 -6.58 1.53 -22.25
C ALA A 87 -5.86 2.27 -23.38
N ASP A 88 -6.01 1.74 -24.59
CA ASP A 88 -5.40 2.25 -25.80
C ASP A 88 -6.26 3.35 -26.44
N ASP A 89 -5.59 4.36 -27.02
CA ASP A 89 -6.14 5.13 -28.13
C ASP A 89 -5.63 4.47 -29.43
N ASP A 90 -6.54 4.15 -30.36
CA ASP A 90 -6.41 3.05 -31.34
C ASP A 90 -5.33 3.25 -32.43
N ASP A 91 -4.61 4.37 -32.46
CA ASP A 91 -3.72 4.74 -33.58
C ASP A 91 -2.23 4.91 -33.21
N GLU A 92 -1.82 4.80 -31.94
CA GLU A 92 -0.43 5.03 -31.52
C GLU A 92 0.06 4.09 -30.40
N ALA A 93 1.39 3.93 -30.28
CA ALA A 93 1.99 3.09 -29.23
C ALA A 93 1.87 3.77 -27.85
N ASN A 94 1.18 3.10 -26.94
CA ASN A 94 0.88 3.60 -25.61
C ASN A 94 1.88 3.04 -24.59
N VAL A 95 2.38 3.89 -23.69
CA VAL A 95 3.43 3.49 -22.74
C VAL A 95 3.05 3.91 -21.33
N ALA A 96 2.95 2.94 -20.43
CA ALA A 96 2.80 3.16 -19.01
C ALA A 96 4.00 2.59 -18.25
N ALA A 97 4.52 3.35 -17.31
CA ALA A 97 5.63 2.93 -16.46
C ALA A 97 5.43 3.40 -15.03
N LEU A 98 5.81 2.53 -14.09
CA LEU A 98 5.99 2.91 -12.69
C LEU A 98 7.46 3.27 -12.49
N ALA A 99 7.72 4.51 -12.10
CA ALA A 99 9.08 5.01 -11.89
C ALA A 99 9.65 4.60 -10.52
N ASP A 100 8.80 4.56 -9.49
CA ASP A 100 9.17 4.19 -8.13
C ASP A 100 7.93 3.69 -7.37
N ALA A 101 8.15 2.80 -6.41
CA ALA A 101 7.16 2.34 -5.46
C ALA A 101 7.84 2.11 -4.10
N THR A 102 7.36 2.81 -3.08
CA THR A 102 7.92 2.78 -1.74
C THR A 102 6.82 2.64 -0.69
N LEU A 103 7.23 2.24 0.51
CA LEU A 103 6.36 2.09 1.66
C LEU A 103 6.90 2.94 2.79
N LEU A 104 6.01 3.67 3.46
CA LEU A 104 6.36 4.53 4.58
C LEU A 104 5.49 4.19 5.77
N LEU A 105 6.08 4.08 6.96
CA LEU A 105 5.31 4.04 8.20
C LEU A 105 5.14 5.47 8.71
N ARG A 106 3.89 5.95 8.82
CA ARG A 106 3.60 7.34 9.21
C ARG A 106 2.45 7.43 10.20
N PRO A 107 2.51 8.37 11.17
CA PRO A 107 1.36 8.67 12.02
C PRO A 107 0.26 9.30 11.15
N GLN A 108 -0.99 8.86 11.33
CA GLN A 108 -2.15 9.35 10.59
C GLN A 108 -3.30 9.66 11.53
N ALA A 109 -3.95 10.81 11.33
CA ALA A 109 -5.15 11.18 12.07
C ALA A 109 -6.39 10.69 11.31
N PHE A 110 -7.33 10.09 12.04
CA PHE A 110 -8.59 9.62 11.48
C PHE A 110 -9.76 10.14 12.30
N ALA A 111 -10.85 10.52 11.63
CA ALA A 111 -12.05 10.99 12.31
C ALA A 111 -12.62 9.88 13.22
N GLY A 112 -12.85 10.22 14.50
CA GLY A 112 -13.39 9.29 15.49
C GLY A 112 -12.37 8.33 16.11
N ILE A 113 -11.08 8.44 15.77
CA ILE A 113 -9.99 7.68 16.41
C ILE A 113 -9.10 8.67 17.15
N ALA A 114 -8.89 8.41 18.44
CA ALA A 114 -8.00 9.23 19.25
C ALA A 114 -6.53 9.01 18.86
N GLY A 115 -5.75 10.09 18.86
CA GLY A 115 -4.32 10.06 18.57
C GLY A 115 -3.97 10.02 17.09
N SER A 116 -2.78 9.52 16.77
CA SER A 116 -2.27 9.41 15.40
C SER A 116 -1.54 8.08 15.22
N PRO A 117 -2.28 6.96 15.08
CA PRO A 117 -1.69 5.64 14.90
C PRO A 117 -0.70 5.60 13.74
N LEU A 118 0.36 4.80 13.88
CA LEU A 118 1.31 4.56 12.80
C LEU A 118 0.69 3.59 11.79
N CYS A 119 0.62 4.01 10.53
CA CYS A 119 0.02 3.25 9.44
C CYS A 119 1.00 3.12 8.28
N LEU A 120 0.90 2.02 7.55
CA LEU A 120 1.63 1.83 6.31
C LEU A 120 0.98 2.65 5.19
N VAL A 121 1.78 3.49 4.57
CA VAL A 121 1.42 4.36 3.45
C VAL A 121 2.24 3.94 2.25
N PHE A 122 1.55 3.39 1.26
CA PHE A 122 2.10 3.09 -0.06
C PHE A 122 2.20 4.37 -0.87
N LYS A 123 3.35 4.59 -1.49
CA LYS A 123 3.56 5.67 -2.45
C LYS A 123 4.16 5.11 -3.72
N ALA A 124 3.65 5.56 -4.85
CA ALA A 124 4.24 5.22 -6.13
C ALA A 124 4.22 6.42 -7.07
N ARG A 125 5.15 6.45 -8.01
CA ARG A 125 5.18 7.44 -9.09
C ARG A 125 4.93 6.75 -10.41
N ILE A 126 3.94 7.23 -11.14
CA ILE A 126 3.54 6.70 -12.44
C ILE A 126 3.76 7.73 -13.54
N GLY A 127 4.13 7.25 -14.72
CA GLY A 127 4.12 7.98 -15.97
C GLY A 127 3.29 7.24 -17.01
N VAL A 128 2.47 7.96 -17.76
CA VAL A 128 1.65 7.42 -18.85
C VAL A 128 1.80 8.33 -20.05
N HIS A 129 2.08 7.76 -21.22
CA HIS A 129 2.12 8.43 -22.50
C HIS A 129 1.02 7.85 -23.38
N LYS A 130 0.10 8.71 -23.85
CA LYS A 130 -1.02 8.36 -24.74
C LYS A 130 -1.81 7.18 -24.17
N GLY A 131 -2.59 7.38 -23.13
CA GLY A 131 -3.31 6.25 -22.54
C GLY A 131 -3.79 6.50 -21.14
N ILE A 132 -4.55 5.52 -20.64
CA ILE A 132 -5.17 5.57 -19.32
C ILE A 132 -4.81 4.31 -18.56
N VAL A 133 -4.16 4.46 -17.41
CA VAL A 133 -3.93 3.37 -16.47
C VAL A 133 -5.11 3.29 -15.50
N SER A 134 -5.89 2.22 -15.57
CA SER A 134 -7.05 2.04 -14.69
C SER A 134 -6.65 1.52 -13.32
N ALA A 135 -5.60 0.69 -13.24
CA ALA A 135 -5.17 0.07 -11.99
C ALA A 135 -3.68 -0.21 -11.88
N ILE A 136 -3.18 -0.17 -10.63
CA ILE A 136 -1.84 -0.66 -10.25
C ILE A 136 -1.99 -1.92 -9.41
N THR A 137 -1.29 -2.98 -9.78
CA THR A 137 -1.12 -4.15 -8.92
C THR A 137 0.06 -3.92 -7.99
N TYR A 138 -0.05 -4.36 -6.75
CA TYR A 138 1.04 -4.31 -5.79
C TYR A 138 1.14 -5.59 -4.98
N GLN A 139 2.37 -5.87 -4.55
CA GLN A 139 2.70 -6.80 -3.48
C GLN A 139 3.70 -6.12 -2.55
N VAL A 140 3.36 -6.05 -1.27
CA VAL A 140 4.21 -5.48 -0.23
C VAL A 140 4.44 -6.53 0.84
N THR A 141 5.71 -6.79 1.16
CA THR A 141 6.07 -7.63 2.30
C THR A 141 6.67 -6.75 3.37
N VAL A 142 6.21 -6.91 4.60
CA VAL A 142 6.68 -6.20 5.79
C VAL A 142 7.20 -7.21 6.78
N GLN A 143 8.43 -6.99 7.25
CA GLN A 143 9.01 -7.80 8.31
C GLN A 143 9.08 -6.99 9.59
N SER A 144 8.54 -7.53 10.68
CA SER A 144 8.56 -6.89 11.98
C SER A 144 8.97 -7.84 13.10
N ARG A 145 9.55 -7.28 14.18
CA ARG A 145 9.66 -7.99 15.46
C ARG A 145 8.30 -8.04 16.12
N ILE A 146 7.98 -9.15 16.75
CA ILE A 146 6.81 -9.24 17.62
C ILE A 146 7.25 -8.78 19.01
N GLY A 147 6.70 -7.66 19.49
CA GLY A 147 6.78 -7.31 20.92
C GLY A 147 6.04 -8.36 21.76
N GLU A 148 6.14 -8.33 23.08
CA GLU A 148 5.55 -9.31 24.01
C GLU A 148 4.00 -9.32 24.06
N SER A 149 3.31 -8.97 22.97
CA SER A 149 1.90 -9.29 22.78
C SER A 149 1.74 -10.82 22.74
N LYS A 150 0.88 -11.34 23.63
CA LYS A 150 0.67 -12.78 23.83
C LYS A 150 0.27 -13.54 22.56
N ASP A 151 -0.34 -12.84 21.60
CA ASP A 151 -0.88 -13.45 20.37
C ASP A 151 -0.22 -12.93 19.08
N GLY A 152 0.68 -11.92 19.16
CA GLY A 152 1.39 -11.39 17.99
C GLY A 152 0.51 -10.72 16.93
N THR A 153 -0.75 -10.42 17.24
CA THR A 153 -1.70 -9.72 16.35
C THR A 153 -1.50 -8.21 16.43
N LEU A 154 -1.54 -7.52 15.29
CA LEU A 154 -1.51 -6.05 15.24
C LEU A 154 -2.87 -5.45 15.60
N PRO A 155 -2.90 -4.26 16.24
CA PRO A 155 -4.12 -3.48 16.31
C PRO A 155 -4.60 -3.11 14.90
N ARG A 156 -5.91 -3.02 14.74
CA ARG A 156 -6.58 -2.78 13.46
C ARG A 156 -7.53 -1.61 13.59
N ILE A 157 -7.66 -0.87 12.50
CA ILE A 157 -8.62 0.22 12.41
C ILE A 157 -9.52 -0.02 11.20
N GLN A 158 -10.83 0.03 11.44
CA GLN A 158 -11.83 0.04 10.39
C GLN A 158 -12.25 1.48 10.06
N LEU A 159 -12.12 1.84 8.80
CA LEU A 159 -12.24 3.19 8.27
C LEU A 159 -13.52 3.27 7.43
N ARG A 160 -14.55 3.96 7.92
CA ARG A 160 -15.81 4.15 7.17
C ARG A 160 -15.60 4.88 5.83
N SER A 161 -14.63 5.79 5.81
CA SER A 161 -14.08 6.44 4.63
C SER A 161 -12.77 7.09 5.05
N ALA A 162 -11.65 6.71 4.45
CA ALA A 162 -10.37 7.38 4.71
C ALA A 162 -9.68 7.73 3.40
N GLN A 163 -9.35 9.01 3.27
CA GLN A 163 -8.38 9.51 2.29
C GLN A 163 -7.11 9.87 3.05
N ILE A 164 -5.97 9.68 2.42
CA ILE A 164 -4.72 10.20 2.96
C ILE A 164 -4.75 11.72 2.83
N PRO A 165 -4.63 12.49 3.92
CA PRO A 165 -4.59 13.95 3.85
C PRO A 165 -3.42 14.42 2.96
N ARG A 166 -3.66 15.48 2.18
CA ARG A 166 -2.70 16.04 1.22
C ARG A 166 -1.55 16.75 1.91
#